data_AF-A0A517Q3S1-F1
#
_entry.id   AF-A0A517Q3S1-F1
#
_cell.length_a   1.000
_cell.length_b   1.000
_cell.length_c   1.000
_cell.angle_alpha   90.00
_cell.angle_beta   90.00
_cell.angle_gamma   90.00
#
_symmetry.space_group_name_H-M   'P 1'
#
loop_
_entity.id
_entity.type
_entity.pdbx_description
1 polymer ?
#
loop_
_entity_poly.entity_id
_entity_poly.type
_entity_poly.pdbx_seq_one_letter_code
_entity_poly.pdbx_strand_id
1 'polypeptide(L)'
;MDAPWFDPNTFGAWFGAIVGGGGGTLCGLWGALCGFLCPRGKGRKVILGGMFVFVVLGLILGGVGLYAFFSGQPYGIWYPFLLTGFVLAVVNGVLIPVIRKNYEQAENRRIAAESIRVG
;
A
#
# COMPACT_ATOMS: atom_id res chain seq x y z
N MET A 1 -8.89 -8.62 32.03
CA MET A 1 -9.10 -8.33 30.60
C MET A 1 -10.13 -7.22 30.55
N ASP A 2 -9.76 -6.08 29.98
CA ASP A 2 -10.71 -5.01 29.74
C ASP A 2 -11.75 -5.47 28.72
N ALA A 3 -12.95 -4.88 28.76
CA ALA A 3 -13.98 -5.18 27.78
C ALA A 3 -13.43 -4.98 26.35
N PRO A 4 -13.83 -5.83 25.37
CA PRO A 4 -13.48 -5.59 23.97
C PRO A 4 -13.84 -4.17 23.56
N TRP A 5 -12.95 -3.49 22.81
CA TRP A 5 -13.22 -2.14 22.33
C TRP A 5 -14.48 -2.07 21.46
N PHE A 6 -14.72 -3.15 20.71
CA PHE A 6 -15.86 -3.32 19.83
C PHE A 6 -16.41 -4.74 19.94
N ASP A 7 -17.65 -4.95 19.49
CA ASP A 7 -18.13 -6.30 19.19
C ASP A 7 -17.26 -6.92 18.08
N PRO A 8 -16.56 -8.05 18.32
CA PRO A 8 -15.58 -8.59 17.38
C PRO A 8 -16.18 -9.01 16.03
N ASN A 9 -17.42 -9.51 16.04
CA ASN A 9 -18.08 -10.01 14.83
C ASN A 9 -18.52 -8.84 13.94
N THR A 10 -19.16 -7.84 14.54
CA THR A 10 -19.60 -6.62 13.86
C THR A 10 -18.40 -5.84 13.33
N PHE A 11 -17.36 -5.66 14.16
CA PHE A 11 -16.13 -4.99 13.74
C PHE A 11 -15.46 -5.71 12.57
N GLY A 12 -15.28 -7.03 12.67
CA GLY A 12 -14.67 -7.83 11.61
C GLY A 12 -15.42 -7.73 10.28
N ALA A 13 -16.76 -7.74 10.31
CA ALA A 13 -17.59 -7.60 9.12
C ALA A 13 -17.43 -6.22 8.44
N TRP A 14 -17.52 -5.13 9.20
CA TRP A 14 -17.37 -3.78 8.67
C TRP A 14 -15.94 -3.51 8.19
N PHE A 15 -14.93 -3.96 8.94
CA PHE A 15 -13.54 -3.84 8.55
C PHE A 15 -13.27 -4.60 7.26
N GLY A 16 -13.75 -5.84 7.15
CA GLY A 16 -13.66 -6.65 5.92
C GLY A 16 -14.32 -5.98 4.72
N ALA A 17 -15.51 -5.40 4.89
CA ALA A 17 -16.21 -4.73 3.80
C ALA A 17 -15.49 -3.44 3.33
N ILE A 18 -15.15 -2.56 4.27
CA ILE A 18 -14.57 -1.24 3.95
C ILE A 18 -13.10 -1.38 3.55
N VAL A 19 -12.30 -2.03 4.40
CA VAL A 19 -10.85 -2.11 4.24
C VAL A 19 -10.48 -3.25 3.29
N GLY A 20 -11.08 -4.43 3.46
CA GLY A 20 -10.86 -5.55 2.55
C GLY A 20 -11.43 -5.28 1.16
N GLY A 21 -12.73 -5.00 1.05
CA GLY A 21 -13.40 -4.73 -0.23
C GLY A 21 -12.96 -3.40 -0.86
N GLY A 22 -13.18 -2.30 -0.16
CA GLY A 22 -12.84 -0.95 -0.66
C GLY A 22 -11.34 -0.73 -0.80
N GLY A 23 -10.57 -1.02 0.25
CA GLY A 23 -9.11 -0.88 0.22
C GLY A 23 -8.43 -1.83 -0.77
N GLY A 24 -8.90 -3.08 -0.89
CA GLY A 24 -8.40 -4.03 -1.88
C GLY A 24 -8.64 -3.55 -3.32
N THR A 25 -9.84 -3.03 -3.61
CA THR A 25 -10.17 -2.46 -4.91
C THR A 25 -9.27 -1.26 -5.25
N LEU A 26 -9.08 -0.35 -4.29
CA LEU A 26 -8.19 0.80 -4.46
C LEU A 26 -6.75 0.35 -4.76
N CYS A 27 -6.22 -0.63 -4.03
CA CYS A 27 -4.88 -1.17 -4.25
C CYS A 27 -4.75 -1.84 -5.62
N GLY A 28 -5.78 -2.57 -6.06
CA GLY A 28 -5.82 -3.20 -7.39
C GLY A 28 -5.78 -2.16 -8.51
N LEU A 29 -6.61 -1.11 -8.41
CA LEU A 29 -6.60 0.01 -9.36
C LEU A 29 -5.27 0.75 -9.36
N TRP A 30 -4.67 0.94 -8.18
CA TRP A 30 -3.36 1.56 -8.05
C TRP A 30 -2.26 0.71 -8.72
N GLY A 31 -2.29 -0.61 -8.53
CA GLY A 31 -1.38 -1.54 -9.20
C GLY A 31 -1.50 -1.49 -10.72
N ALA A 32 -2.72 -1.43 -11.25
CA ALA A 32 -2.97 -1.26 -12.68
C ALA A 32 -2.43 0.07 -13.20
N LEU A 33 -2.64 1.16 -12.45
CA LEU A 33 -2.11 2.48 -12.79
C LEU A 33 -0.58 2.49 -12.80
N CYS A 34 0.07 1.85 -11.82
CA CYS A 34 1.51 1.64 -11.80
C CYS A 34 1.98 0.90 -13.06
N GLY A 35 1.35 -0.23 -13.39
CA GLY A 35 1.70 -1.02 -14.59
C GLY A 35 1.55 -0.23 -15.89
N PHE A 36 0.60 0.69 -15.97
CA PHE A 36 0.34 1.50 -17.16
C PHE A 36 1.24 2.74 -17.29
N LEU A 37 1.50 3.45 -16.18
CA LEU A 37 2.22 4.73 -16.19
C LEU A 37 3.74 4.57 -16.07
N CYS A 38 4.22 3.57 -15.30
CA CYS A 38 5.66 3.39 -15.08
C CYS A 38 6.46 3.16 -16.36
N PRO A 39 6.03 2.28 -17.30
CA PRO A 39 6.75 2.08 -18.56
C PRO A 39 6.79 3.33 -19.46
N ARG A 40 5.85 4.27 -19.25
CA ARG A 40 5.75 5.52 -19.99
C ARG A 40 6.50 6.68 -19.34
N GLY A 41 7.13 6.47 -18.18
CA GLY A 41 7.83 7.52 -17.44
C GLY A 41 6.91 8.60 -16.85
N LYS A 42 5.58 8.41 -16.86
CA LYS A 42 4.61 9.45 -16.45
C LYS A 42 4.18 9.31 -15.00
N GLY A 43 3.95 10.43 -14.31
CA GLY A 43 3.32 10.42 -12.98
C GLY A 43 4.19 9.88 -11.84
N ARG A 44 5.52 9.86 -11.99
CA ARG A 44 6.49 9.34 -11.01
C ARG A 44 6.20 9.80 -9.57
N LYS A 45 5.97 11.10 -9.37
CA LYS A 45 5.71 11.68 -8.03
C LYS A 45 4.40 11.19 -7.42
N VAL A 46 3.34 11.08 -8.23
CA VAL A 46 2.02 10.62 -7.76
C VAL A 46 2.09 9.14 -7.38
N ILE A 47 2.69 8.31 -8.24
CA ILE A 47 2.80 6.87 -7.99
C ILE A 47 3.67 6.58 -6.77
N LEU A 48 4.89 7.12 -6.72
CA LEU A 48 5.80 6.86 -5.60
C LEU A 48 5.29 7.52 -4.30
N GLY A 49 4.70 8.71 -4.40
CA GLY A 49 4.08 9.39 -3.26
C GLY A 49 2.91 8.59 -2.69
N GLY A 50 2.00 8.09 -3.54
CA GLY A 50 0.87 7.26 -3.08
C GLY A 50 1.32 5.92 -2.51
N MET A 51 2.33 5.26 -3.10
CA MET A 51 2.93 4.06 -2.50
C MET A 51 3.52 4.36 -1.12
N PHE A 52 4.20 5.51 -0.95
CA PHE A 52 4.72 5.92 0.35
C PHE A 52 3.59 6.18 1.36
N VAL A 53 2.48 6.81 0.94
CA VAL A 53 1.29 6.97 1.78
C VAL A 53 0.74 5.62 2.22
N PHE A 54 0.64 4.63 1.32
CA PHE A 54 0.22 3.28 1.71
C PHE A 54 1.18 2.63 2.71
N VAL A 55 2.49 2.86 2.58
CA VAL A 55 3.45 2.37 3.58
C VAL A 55 3.19 2.98 4.95
N VAL A 56 3.06 4.31 5.03
CA VAL A 56 2.81 5.02 6.29
C VAL A 56 1.49 4.56 6.92
N LEU A 57 0.42 4.46 6.13
CA LEU A 57 -0.87 3.94 6.61
C LEU A 57 -0.75 2.50 7.10
N GLY A 58 0.00 1.66 6.38
CA GLY A 58 0.27 0.29 6.78
C GLY A 58 1.00 0.20 8.13
N LEU A 59 2.01 1.04 8.34
CA LEU A 59 2.74 1.11 9.61
C LEU A 59 1.85 1.59 10.76
N ILE A 60 0.99 2.58 10.53
CA ILE A 60 0.02 3.05 11.53
C ILE A 60 -0.96 1.93 11.90
N LEU A 61 -1.56 1.26 10.92
CA LEU A 61 -2.48 0.14 11.16
C LEU A 61 -1.80 -1.03 11.86
N GLY A 62 -0.57 -1.35 11.47
CA GLY A 62 0.24 -2.38 12.13
C GLY A 62 0.54 -2.02 13.59
N GLY A 63 0.87 -0.76 13.87
CA GLY A 63 1.06 -0.25 15.24
C GLY A 63 -0.22 -0.36 16.09
N VAL A 64 -1.37 0.00 15.53
CA VAL A 64 -2.68 -0.17 16.19
C VAL A 64 -2.97 -1.65 16.46
N GLY A 65 -2.70 -2.53 15.50
CA GLY A 65 -2.88 -3.98 15.67
C GLY A 65 -1.96 -4.57 16.75
N LEU A 66 -0.70 -4.14 16.81
CA LEU A 66 0.23 -4.53 17.88
C LEU A 66 -0.25 -4.04 19.24
N TYR A 67 -0.69 -2.78 19.34
CA TYR A 67 -1.24 -2.24 20.57
C TYR A 67 -2.48 -3.01 21.04
N ALA A 68 -3.39 -3.34 20.13
CA ALA A 68 -4.57 -4.17 20.42
C ALA A 68 -4.19 -5.57 20.91
N PHE A 69 -3.18 -6.19 20.28
CA PHE A 69 -2.66 -7.49 20.69
C PHE A 69 -2.10 -7.46 22.12
N PHE A 70 -1.23 -6.50 22.45
CA PHE A 70 -0.66 -6.37 23.79
C PHE A 70 -1.70 -5.94 24.84
N SER A 71 -2.77 -5.27 24.43
CA SER A 71 -3.91 -4.93 25.29
C SER A 71 -4.86 -6.11 25.54
N GLY A 72 -4.56 -7.31 25.02
CA GLY A 72 -5.38 -8.50 25.20
C GLY A 72 -6.71 -8.46 24.44
N GLN A 73 -6.82 -7.65 23.39
CA GLN A 73 -8.03 -7.60 22.57
C GLN A 73 -8.28 -8.94 21.86
N PRO A 74 -9.54 -9.28 21.55
CA PRO A 74 -9.88 -10.50 20.82
C PRO A 74 -9.34 -10.50 19.39
N TYR A 75 -9.17 -11.72 18.84
CA TYR A 75 -8.65 -11.95 17.48
C TYR A 75 -9.36 -11.12 16.41
N GLY A 76 -10.69 -10.99 16.50
CA GLY A 76 -11.49 -10.21 15.54
C GLY A 76 -11.12 -8.73 15.47
N ILE A 77 -10.42 -8.18 16.48
CA ILE A 77 -10.01 -6.76 16.50
C ILE A 77 -8.55 -6.61 16.07
N TRP A 78 -7.61 -7.30 16.74
CA TRP A 78 -6.19 -7.05 16.47
C TRP A 78 -5.72 -7.62 15.14
N TYR A 79 -6.23 -8.79 14.73
CA TYR A 79 -5.74 -9.50 13.54
C TYR A 79 -5.99 -8.74 12.24
N PRO A 80 -7.20 -8.18 11.97
CA PRO A 80 -7.42 -7.40 10.76
C PRO A 80 -6.50 -6.18 10.65
N PHE A 81 -6.28 -5.45 11.75
CA PHE A 81 -5.36 -4.30 11.77
C PHE A 81 -3.93 -4.72 11.43
N LEU A 82 -3.44 -5.77 12.10
CA LEU A 82 -2.08 -6.28 11.89
C LEU A 82 -1.88 -6.81 10.46
N LEU A 83 -2.83 -7.60 9.96
CA LEU A 83 -2.77 -8.17 8.61
C LEU A 83 -2.79 -7.07 7.54
N THR A 84 -3.76 -6.16 7.60
CA THR A 84 -3.84 -5.05 6.63
C THR A 84 -2.62 -4.15 6.73
N GLY A 85 -2.19 -3.82 7.94
CA GLY A 85 -1.01 -3.00 8.17
C GLY A 85 0.25 -3.60 7.57
N PHE A 86 0.47 -4.89 7.82
CA PHE A 86 1.58 -5.65 7.27
C PHE A 86 1.55 -5.69 5.73
N VAL A 87 0.40 -6.04 5.13
CA VAL A 87 0.26 -6.11 3.67
C VAL A 87 0.52 -4.75 3.03
N LEU A 88 -0.11 -3.68 3.53
CA LEU A 88 0.09 -2.34 2.97
C LEU A 88 1.53 -1.85 3.09
N ALA A 89 2.15 -2.03 4.26
CA ALA A 89 3.52 -1.57 4.51
C ALA A 89 4.55 -2.38 3.72
N VAL A 90 4.49 -3.71 3.78
CA VAL A 90 5.50 -4.58 3.20
C VAL A 90 5.39 -4.62 1.68
N VAL A 91 4.19 -4.82 1.13
CA VAL A 91 4.01 -4.93 -0.32
C VAL A 91 4.44 -3.63 -1.01
N ASN A 92 3.97 -2.48 -0.52
CA ASN A 92 4.36 -1.21 -1.13
C ASN A 92 5.82 -0.86 -0.82
N GLY A 93 6.30 -1.10 0.40
CA GLY A 93 7.68 -0.81 0.80
C GLY A 93 8.71 -1.55 -0.05
N VAL A 94 8.49 -2.83 -0.30
CA VAL A 94 9.36 -3.67 -1.15
C VAL A 94 9.25 -3.27 -2.63
N LEU A 95 8.07 -2.84 -3.10
CA LEU A 95 7.88 -2.46 -4.50
C LEU A 95 8.39 -1.05 -4.84
N ILE A 96 8.46 -0.12 -3.90
CA ILE A 96 8.97 1.24 -4.13
C ILE A 96 10.33 1.26 -4.89
N PRO A 97 11.39 0.54 -4.46
CA PRO A 97 12.67 0.55 -5.18
C PRO A 97 12.56 -0.04 -6.60
N VAL A 98 11.72 -1.06 -6.80
CA VAL A 98 11.48 -1.67 -8.13
C VAL A 98 10.81 -0.65 -9.05
N ILE A 99 9.76 0.01 -8.58
CA ILE A 99 9.03 1.02 -9.36
C ILE A 99 9.91 2.23 -9.65
N ARG A 100 10.74 2.68 -8.69
CA ARG A 100 11.74 3.73 -8.92
C ARG A 100 12.68 3.39 -10.07
N LYS A 101 13.22 2.17 -10.09
CA LYS A 101 14.10 1.68 -11.15
C LYS A 101 13.40 1.64 -12.50
N ASN A 102 12.12 1.26 -12.55
CA ASN A 102 11.33 1.26 -13.79
C ASN A 102 11.17 2.67 -14.36
N TYR A 103 10.92 3.67 -13.51
CA TYR A 103 10.87 5.06 -13.95
C TYR A 103 12.22 5.56 -14.47
N GLU A 104 13.32 5.19 -13.82
CA GLU A 104 14.67 5.55 -14.27
C GLU A 104 15.01 4.92 -15.63
N GLN A 105 14.62 3.67 -15.84
CA GLN A 105 14.77 3.01 -17.15
C GLN A 105 13.95 3.68 -18.25
N ALA A 106 12.72 4.09 -17.95
CA ALA A 106 11.88 4.81 -18.91
C ALA A 106 12.48 6.16 -19.31
N GLU A 107 13.03 6.90 -18.35
CA GLU A 107 13.71 8.18 -18.60
C GLU A 107 14.99 7.98 -19.43
N ASN A 108 15.82 6.98 -19.09
CA ASN A 108 17.04 6.68 -19.85
C ASN A 108 16.74 6.33 -21.32
N ARG A 109 15.66 5.58 -21.58
CA ARG A 109 15.22 5.27 -22.95
C ARG A 109 14.82 6.52 -23.72
N ARG A 110 14.16 7.47 -23.05
CA ARG A 110 13.78 8.75 -23.66
C ARG A 110 15.01 9.57 -24.02
N ILE A 111 15.97 9.72 -23.11
CA ILE A 111 17.21 10.48 -23.34
C ILE A 111 18.01 9.85 -24.50
N ALA A 112 18.14 8.52 -24.53
CA ALA A 112 18.82 7.83 -25.61
C ALA A 112 18.14 8.09 -26.98
N ALA A 113 16.82 8.04 -27.04
CA ALA A 113 16.08 8.36 -28.27
C ALA A 113 16.23 9.83 -28.70
N GLU A 114 16.25 10.77 -27.75
CA GLU A 114 16.50 12.19 -28.03
C GLU A 114 17.93 12.41 -28.56
N SER A 115 18.95 11.73 -28.02
CA SER A 115 20.33 11.84 -28.51
C SER A 115 20.53 11.35 -29.95
N ILE A 116 19.78 10.33 -30.38
CA ILE A 116 19.81 9.82 -31.77
C ILE A 116 19.14 10.82 -32.74
N ARG A 117 18.18 11.63 -32.27
CA ARG A 117 17.46 12.58 -33.12
C ARG A 117 18.25 13.87 -33.40
N VAL A 118 19.17 14.22 -32.52
CA VAL A 118 19.92 15.49 -32.57
C VAL A 118 21.34 15.31 -33.16
N GLY A 119 21.87 14.09 -33.19
CA GLY A 119 23.13 13.74 -33.87
C GLY A 119 22.91 13.38 -35.33
#